data_AF-G8PBV4-F1
#
_entry.id   AF-G8PBV4-F1
#
_cell.length_a   1.000
_cell.length_b   1.000
_cell.length_c   1.000
_cell.angle_alpha   90.00
_cell.angle_beta   90.00
_cell.angle_gamma   90.00
#
_symmetry.space_group_name_H-M   'P 1'
#
loop_
_entity.id
_entity.type
_entity.pdbx_description
1 polymer ?
#
loop_
_entity_poly.entity_id
_entity_poly.type
_entity_poly.pdbx_seq_one_letter_code
_entity_poly.pdbx_strand_id
1 'polypeptide(L)'
;MMDKLKTRLDAFSDAIIAIIITIIVLELPIPLHNSISEYLQFGKGIGIYFISFIFVANIWYQHSNLFNDAETMNERVFIMEFIFLAFLSLVPLFTRMVTQDTNRWTVMAYGILTLIVNILFIILCNIVIKLKYTEHKDIQRIFTRVYGSQNNLITGTSIALIILAYFQPNWALIFYLALPIISFLRTDDQADLDDITQLSTTEQSDYFKLSPTDMRTFRKQQDEIRNKYVQQRKTNPNWKQDMRNEMGDLLKDGITTADGQKIDGSTIRNFYNRFHQQQDERKQNNHQRWQDHTQYVQNTSHNRRKDINTNERPNRTSNNANHKVENTKKENRK
;
A
#
# COMPACT_ATOMS: atom_id res chain seq x y z
N MET A 1 -2.24 15.83 19.59
CA MET A 1 -1.11 16.49 18.86
C MET A 1 -0.40 15.49 17.95
N MET A 2 -0.22 14.23 18.37
CA MET A 2 0.38 13.16 17.56
C MET A 2 -0.41 12.82 16.27
N ASP A 3 -1.74 12.85 16.29
CA ASP A 3 -2.57 12.51 15.11
C ASP A 3 -2.36 13.49 13.94
N LYS A 4 -2.15 14.78 14.26
CA LYS A 4 -1.80 15.81 13.26
C LYS A 4 -0.41 15.58 12.68
N LEU A 5 0.55 15.11 13.48
CA LEU A 5 1.90 14.79 12.99
C LEU A 5 1.87 13.55 12.09
N LYS A 6 1.09 12.54 12.46
CA LYS A 6 0.87 11.33 11.64
C LYS A 6 0.35 11.69 10.25
N THR A 7 -0.79 12.38 10.20
CA THR A 7 -1.43 12.80 8.95
C THR A 7 -0.49 13.61 8.04
N ARG A 8 0.35 14.46 8.64
CA ARG A 8 1.34 15.25 7.88
C ARG A 8 2.48 14.41 7.33
N LEU A 9 2.94 13.40 8.06
CA LEU A 9 3.99 12.51 7.59
C LEU A 9 3.49 11.61 6.47
N ASP A 10 2.28 11.06 6.59
CA ASP A 10 1.65 10.23 5.56
C ASP A 10 1.56 11.01 4.24
N ALA A 11 1.02 12.24 4.30
CA ALA A 11 0.94 13.12 3.13
C ALA A 11 2.31 13.52 2.57
N PHE A 12 3.34 13.63 3.42
CA PHE A 12 4.71 13.95 3.00
C PHE A 12 5.37 12.76 2.29
N SER A 13 5.23 11.55 2.84
CA SER A 13 5.72 10.31 2.23
C SER A 13 5.05 10.06 0.88
N ASP A 14 3.72 10.21 0.80
CA ASP A 14 2.96 10.09 -0.45
C ASP A 14 3.46 11.08 -1.51
N ALA A 15 3.73 12.33 -1.13
CA ALA A 15 4.26 13.34 -2.04
C ALA A 15 5.66 12.96 -2.56
N ILE A 16 6.54 12.45 -1.70
CA ILE A 16 7.87 11.99 -2.11
C ILE A 16 7.77 10.81 -3.06
N ILE A 17 6.94 9.81 -2.74
CA ILE A 17 6.77 8.62 -3.58
C ILE A 17 6.21 9.00 -4.95
N ALA A 18 5.23 9.91 -5.00
CA ALA A 18 4.70 10.44 -6.26
C ALA A 18 5.79 11.14 -7.10
N ILE A 19 6.66 11.95 -6.48
CA ILE A 19 7.79 12.58 -7.16
C ILE A 19 8.74 11.51 -7.72
N ILE A 20 9.10 10.49 -6.93
CA ILE A 20 9.97 9.39 -7.37
C ILE A 20 9.39 8.74 -8.61
N ILE A 21 8.10 8.36 -8.59
CA ILE A 21 7.40 7.76 -9.75
C ILE A 21 7.54 8.64 -11.00
N THR A 22 7.38 9.96 -10.87
CA THR A 22 7.52 10.88 -12.01
C THR A 22 8.97 11.02 -12.48
N ILE A 23 9.97 10.96 -11.61
CA ILE A 23 11.38 11.08 -12.02
C ILE A 23 11.82 9.86 -12.84
N ILE A 24 11.30 8.66 -12.55
CA ILE A 24 11.66 7.44 -13.31
C ILE A 24 11.42 7.62 -14.82
N VAL A 25 10.33 8.30 -15.23
CA VAL A 25 10.06 8.51 -16.67
C VAL A 25 11.04 9.49 -17.31
N LEU A 26 11.57 10.45 -16.54
CA LEU A 26 12.52 11.45 -17.01
C LEU A 26 13.90 10.84 -17.27
N GLU A 27 14.18 9.67 -16.70
CA GLU A 27 15.45 8.94 -16.87
C GLU A 27 15.48 8.05 -18.12
N LEU A 28 14.39 8.03 -18.91
CA LEU A 28 14.35 7.29 -20.17
C LEU A 28 15.31 7.89 -21.22
N PRO A 29 16.15 7.08 -21.87
CA PRO A 29 17.05 7.57 -22.91
C PRO A 29 16.25 7.98 -24.14
N ILE A 30 16.42 9.21 -24.60
CA ILE A 30 15.78 9.68 -25.84
C ILE A 30 16.72 9.35 -27.01
N PRO A 31 16.25 8.66 -28.07
CA PRO A 31 17.07 8.40 -29.26
C PRO A 31 17.42 9.73 -29.93
N LEU A 32 18.70 9.94 -30.24
CA LEU A 32 19.21 11.20 -30.79
C LEU A 32 19.46 11.09 -32.30
N HIS A 33 19.68 9.88 -32.81
CA HIS A 33 19.90 9.62 -34.23
C HIS A 33 18.87 8.64 -34.78
N ASN A 34 18.58 8.78 -36.08
CA ASN A 34 17.71 7.84 -36.81
C ASN A 34 18.44 6.52 -37.09
N SER A 35 18.63 5.71 -36.05
CA SER A 35 19.19 4.37 -36.12
C SER A 35 18.23 3.34 -35.53
N ILE A 36 18.00 2.23 -36.25
CA ILE A 36 17.18 1.11 -35.77
C ILE A 36 17.69 0.60 -34.41
N SER A 37 19.01 0.60 -34.21
CA SER A 37 19.62 0.19 -32.95
C SER A 37 19.24 1.10 -31.78
N GLU A 38 19.16 2.42 -32.00
CA GLU A 38 18.76 3.37 -30.95
C GLU A 38 17.29 3.21 -30.57
N TYR A 39 16.41 2.95 -31.54
CA TYR A 39 14.99 2.65 -31.26
C TYR A 39 14.79 1.34 -30.49
N LEU A 40 15.58 0.30 -30.81
CA LEU A 40 15.54 -0.96 -30.06
C LEU A 40 16.01 -0.76 -28.60
N GLN A 41 17.08 0.02 -28.41
CA GLN A 41 17.56 0.37 -27.07
C GLN A 41 16.53 1.20 -26.29
N PHE A 42 15.87 2.15 -26.95
CA PHE A 42 14.77 2.92 -26.37
C PHE A 42 13.61 2.02 -25.95
N GLY A 43 13.19 1.08 -26.79
CA GLY A 43 12.15 0.10 -26.46
C GLY A 43 12.51 -0.76 -25.23
N LYS A 44 13.78 -1.18 -25.11
CA LYS A 44 14.28 -1.85 -23.91
C LYS A 44 14.20 -0.95 -22.67
N GLY A 45 14.55 0.33 -22.82
CA GLY A 45 14.45 1.33 -21.75
C GLY A 45 13.02 1.54 -21.26
N ILE A 46 12.03 1.59 -22.16
CA ILE A 46 10.61 1.66 -21.80
C ILE A 46 10.20 0.46 -20.95
N GLY A 47 10.67 -0.74 -21.30
CA GLY A 47 10.47 -1.94 -20.49
C GLY A 47 10.99 -1.72 -19.07
N ILE A 48 12.28 -1.40 -18.93
CA ILE A 48 12.92 -1.19 -17.62
C ILE A 48 12.19 -0.11 -16.80
N TYR A 49 11.76 0.99 -17.44
CA TYR A 49 10.94 2.03 -16.82
C TYR A 49 9.64 1.48 -16.20
N PHE A 50 8.83 0.74 -16.96
CA PHE A 50 7.55 0.23 -16.46
C PHE A 50 7.74 -0.66 -15.24
N ILE A 51 8.85 -1.37 -15.16
CA ILE A 51 9.14 -2.21 -14.01
C ILE A 51 9.54 -1.42 -12.79
N SER A 52 10.42 -0.42 -12.93
CA SER A 52 10.72 0.46 -11.80
C SER A 52 9.46 1.23 -11.35
N PHE A 53 8.61 1.64 -12.29
CA PHE A 53 7.32 2.24 -12.00
C PHE A 53 6.42 1.30 -11.19
N ILE A 54 6.20 0.06 -11.66
CA ILE A 54 5.34 -0.93 -10.97
C ILE A 54 5.94 -1.31 -9.61
N PHE A 55 7.27 -1.42 -9.52
CA PHE A 55 7.94 -1.67 -8.25
C PHE A 55 7.66 -0.57 -7.22
N VAL A 56 7.88 0.70 -7.56
CA VAL A 56 7.61 1.82 -6.65
C VAL A 56 6.11 1.97 -6.36
N ALA A 57 5.25 1.74 -7.36
CA ALA A 57 3.79 1.75 -7.16
C ALA A 57 3.31 0.63 -6.22
N ASN A 58 3.90 -0.57 -6.30
CA ASN A 58 3.60 -1.66 -5.38
C ASN A 58 4.07 -1.33 -3.96
N ILE A 59 5.27 -0.75 -3.82
CA ILE A 59 5.77 -0.26 -2.54
C ILE A 59 4.83 0.82 -1.97
N TRP A 60 4.37 1.76 -2.79
CA TRP A 60 3.37 2.76 -2.38
C TRP A 60 2.07 2.12 -1.91
N TYR A 61 1.56 1.14 -2.65
CA TYR A 61 0.33 0.43 -2.29
C TYR A 61 0.46 -0.25 -0.92
N GLN A 62 1.54 -1.01 -0.72
CA GLN A 62 1.81 -1.68 0.56
C GLN A 62 2.01 -0.67 1.70
N HIS A 63 2.70 0.45 1.43
CA HIS A 63 2.89 1.54 2.38
C HIS A 63 1.56 2.20 2.77
N SER A 64 0.70 2.50 1.81
CA SER A 64 -0.62 3.09 2.04
C SER A 64 -1.48 2.19 2.93
N ASN A 65 -1.47 0.88 2.68
CA ASN A 65 -2.17 -0.10 3.53
C ASN A 65 -1.59 -0.12 4.96
N LEU A 66 -0.27 -0.11 5.11
CA LEU A 66 0.38 -0.10 6.43
C LEU A 66 0.00 1.14 7.27
N PHE A 67 -0.05 2.32 6.66
CA PHE A 67 -0.28 3.58 7.37
C PHE A 67 -1.74 3.95 7.58
N ASN A 68 -2.67 3.44 6.75
CA ASN A 68 -4.11 3.53 7.03
C ASN A 68 -4.46 2.93 8.40
N ASP A 69 -3.64 1.98 8.86
CA ASP A 69 -3.88 1.13 10.01
C ASP A 69 -3.18 1.57 11.32
N ALA A 70 -2.30 2.57 11.27
CA ALA A 70 -1.52 3.02 12.42
C ALA A 70 -2.21 4.18 13.16
N GLU A 71 -2.63 4.02 14.42
CA GLU A 71 -3.32 5.11 15.15
C GLU A 71 -2.37 6.15 15.76
N THR A 72 -1.10 5.79 16.03
CA THR A 72 -0.13 6.70 16.66
C THR A 72 1.27 6.60 16.04
N MET A 73 1.95 7.75 15.92
CA MET A 73 3.28 7.86 15.33
C MET A 73 4.34 8.07 16.43
N ASN A 74 5.35 7.21 16.49
CA ASN A 74 6.50 7.34 17.39
C ASN A 74 7.73 7.89 16.63
N GLU A 75 8.68 8.52 17.33
CA GLU A 75 9.92 9.09 16.76
C GLU A 75 10.74 8.04 15.99
N ARG A 76 10.71 6.77 16.42
CA ARG A 76 11.38 5.66 15.72
C ARG A 76 10.78 5.35 14.35
N VAL A 77 9.46 5.46 14.21
CA VAL A 77 8.77 5.27 12.92
C VAL A 77 9.19 6.38 11.97
N PHE A 78 9.19 7.61 12.47
CA PHE A 78 9.62 8.78 11.70
C PHE A 78 11.03 8.63 11.14
N ILE A 79 12.02 8.25 11.95
CA ILE A 79 13.40 8.09 11.47
C ILE A 79 13.50 6.98 10.41
N MET A 80 12.82 5.85 10.63
CA MET A 80 12.87 4.72 9.70
C MET A 80 12.16 5.03 8.39
N GLU A 81 11.07 5.80 8.43
CA GLU A 81 10.38 6.31 7.25
C GLU A 81 11.32 7.14 6.38
N PHE A 82 12.08 8.07 6.97
CA PHE A 82 13.04 8.88 6.23
C PHE A 82 14.19 8.06 5.63
N ILE A 83 14.69 7.07 6.37
CA ILE A 83 15.73 6.15 5.84
C ILE A 83 15.17 5.36 4.66
N PHE A 84 13.96 4.81 4.80
CA PHE A 84 13.27 4.10 3.71
C PHE A 84 13.08 4.98 2.48
N LEU A 85 12.54 6.19 2.64
CA LEU A 85 12.34 7.15 1.55
C LEU A 85 13.66 7.59 0.90
N ALA A 86 14.73 7.74 1.67
CA ALA A 86 16.04 8.07 1.14
C ALA A 86 16.54 6.99 0.17
N PHE A 87 16.46 5.71 0.52
CA PHE A 87 16.83 4.63 -0.38
C PHE A 87 15.85 4.47 -1.54
N LEU A 88 14.55 4.63 -1.31
CA LEU A 88 13.55 4.59 -2.39
C LEU A 88 13.80 5.69 -3.44
N SER A 89 14.27 6.88 -3.01
CA SER A 89 14.60 7.99 -3.89
C SER A 89 15.79 7.73 -4.82
N LEU A 90 16.60 6.70 -4.55
CA LEU A 90 17.69 6.27 -5.42
C LEU A 90 17.23 5.38 -6.57
N VAL A 91 15.99 4.88 -6.56
CA VAL A 91 15.47 3.99 -7.61
C VAL A 91 15.64 4.59 -9.01
N PRO A 92 15.26 5.86 -9.30
CA PRO A 92 15.41 6.43 -10.63
C PRO A 92 16.85 6.41 -11.14
N LEU A 93 17.83 6.71 -10.29
CA LEU A 93 19.25 6.67 -10.63
C LEU A 93 19.67 5.27 -11.09
N PHE A 94 19.31 4.25 -10.33
CA PHE A 94 19.69 2.87 -10.65
C PHE A 94 18.91 2.33 -11.85
N THR A 95 17.66 2.74 -12.05
CA THR A 95 16.89 2.49 -13.28
C THR A 95 17.62 3.03 -14.51
N ARG A 96 18.13 4.27 -14.43
CA ARG A 96 18.93 4.88 -15.48
C ARG A 96 20.19 4.07 -15.77
N MET A 97 20.92 3.65 -14.73
CA MET A 97 22.15 2.85 -14.88
C MET A 97 21.90 1.55 -15.65
N VAL A 98 20.86 0.80 -15.30
CA VAL A 98 20.49 -0.46 -15.97
C VAL A 98 20.05 -0.23 -17.41
N THR A 99 19.38 0.89 -17.67
CA THR A 99 18.88 1.28 -18.99
C THR A 99 20.01 1.72 -19.93
N GLN A 100 21.00 2.44 -19.42
CA GLN A 100 22.17 2.88 -20.20
C GLN A 100 23.10 1.72 -20.54
N ASP A 101 23.46 0.90 -19.54
CA ASP A 101 24.31 -0.26 -19.75
C ASP A 101 23.79 -1.45 -18.93
N THR A 102 23.25 -2.45 -19.62
CA THR A 102 22.75 -3.68 -18.97
C THR A 102 23.89 -4.68 -18.81
N ASN A 103 24.77 -4.42 -17.85
CA ASN A 103 25.86 -5.30 -17.49
C ASN A 103 25.63 -5.95 -16.11
N ARG A 104 26.52 -6.87 -15.71
CA ARG A 104 26.38 -7.57 -14.43
C ARG A 104 26.36 -6.63 -13.23
N TRP A 105 27.16 -5.56 -13.27
CA TRP A 105 27.32 -4.63 -12.16
C TRP A 105 26.09 -3.74 -11.98
N THR A 106 25.54 -3.20 -13.08
CA THR A 106 24.36 -2.33 -13.02
C THR A 106 23.12 -3.10 -12.58
N VAL A 107 22.92 -4.33 -13.10
CA VAL A 107 21.79 -5.18 -12.71
C VAL A 107 21.92 -5.64 -11.26
N MET A 108 23.12 -6.02 -10.80
CA MET A 108 23.34 -6.35 -9.38
C MET A 108 23.13 -5.14 -8.47
N ALA A 109 23.62 -3.96 -8.87
CA ALA A 109 23.45 -2.72 -8.10
C ALA A 109 21.96 -2.38 -7.92
N TYR A 110 21.16 -2.50 -8.99
CA TYR A 110 19.70 -2.34 -8.93
C TYR A 110 19.05 -3.40 -8.03
N GLY A 111 19.49 -4.66 -8.14
CA GLY A 111 19.05 -5.75 -7.27
C GLY A 111 19.36 -5.53 -5.79
N ILE A 112 20.53 -5.01 -5.47
CA ILE A 112 20.94 -4.68 -4.10
C ILE A 112 20.11 -3.51 -3.56
N LEU A 113 19.90 -2.46 -4.37
CA LEU A 113 19.07 -1.34 -3.95
C LEU A 113 17.64 -1.78 -3.64
N THR A 114 17.01 -2.55 -4.55
CA THR A 114 15.66 -3.07 -4.35
C THR A 114 15.57 -4.01 -3.14
N LEU A 115 16.59 -4.83 -2.90
CA LEU A 115 16.71 -5.63 -1.67
C LEU A 115 16.77 -4.76 -0.41
N ILE A 116 17.58 -3.69 -0.40
CA ILE A 116 17.68 -2.77 0.74
C ILE A 116 16.33 -2.09 0.99
N VAL A 117 15.68 -1.57 -0.06
CA VAL A 117 14.35 -0.96 0.05
C VAL A 117 13.33 -1.93 0.65
N ASN A 118 13.31 -3.19 0.18
CA ASN A 118 12.44 -4.23 0.73
C ASN A 118 12.75 -4.51 2.21
N ILE A 119 14.02 -4.65 2.59
CA ILE A 119 14.42 -4.88 3.99
C ILE A 119 14.00 -3.71 4.88
N LEU A 120 14.22 -2.48 4.45
CA LEU A 120 13.81 -1.28 5.19
C LEU A 120 12.29 -1.24 5.36
N PHE A 121 11.54 -1.57 4.31
CA PHE A 121 10.09 -1.68 4.39
C PHE A 121 9.65 -2.76 5.39
N ILE A 122 10.28 -3.94 5.39
CA ILE A 122 10.01 -5.01 6.36
C ILE A 122 10.29 -4.53 7.80
N ILE A 123 11.38 -3.80 8.02
CA ILE A 123 11.72 -3.23 9.33
C ILE A 123 10.67 -2.21 9.74
N LEU A 124 10.25 -1.32 8.84
CA LEU A 124 9.22 -0.32 9.08
C LEU A 124 7.89 -0.97 9.47
N CYS A 125 7.43 -1.98 8.72
CA CYS A 125 6.25 -2.79 9.07
C CYS A 125 6.38 -3.34 10.49
N ASN A 126 7.51 -3.98 10.80
CA ASN A 126 7.74 -4.57 12.12
C ASN A 126 7.68 -3.54 13.27
N ILE A 127 8.13 -2.30 13.04
CA ILE A 127 8.09 -1.23 14.05
C ILE A 127 6.65 -0.73 14.24
N VAL A 128 5.95 -0.42 13.14
CA VAL A 128 4.55 0.07 13.18
C VAL A 128 3.65 -0.93 13.91
N ILE A 129 3.86 -2.22 13.65
CA ILE A 129 3.02 -3.30 14.20
C ILE A 129 3.31 -3.56 15.66
N LYS A 130 4.59 -3.52 16.06
CA LYS A 130 4.95 -3.60 17.48
C LYS A 130 4.32 -2.46 18.29
N LEU A 131 4.17 -1.28 17.71
CA LEU A 131 3.50 -0.15 18.35
C LEU A 131 1.98 -0.37 18.43
N LYS A 132 1.36 -0.89 17.38
CA LYS A 132 -0.09 -1.16 17.32
C LYS A 132 -0.53 -2.25 18.32
N TYR A 133 0.27 -3.31 18.48
CA TYR A 133 -0.14 -4.51 19.26
C TYR A 133 0.66 -4.72 20.55
N THR A 134 1.12 -3.64 21.18
CA THR A 134 1.99 -3.69 22.37
C THR A 134 1.40 -4.54 23.52
N GLU A 135 0.08 -4.68 23.61
CA GLU A 135 -0.61 -5.49 24.64
C GLU A 135 -0.97 -6.93 24.23
N HIS A 136 -0.81 -7.31 22.96
CA HIS A 136 -1.26 -8.61 22.44
C HIS A 136 -0.08 -9.41 21.84
N LYS A 137 0.66 -10.11 22.71
CA LYS A 137 1.81 -10.98 22.35
C LYS A 137 1.49 -12.01 21.25
N ASP A 138 0.24 -12.42 21.12
CA ASP A 138 -0.18 -13.39 20.11
C ASP A 138 -0.29 -12.75 18.72
N ILE A 139 -0.80 -11.52 18.59
CA ILE A 139 -0.87 -10.80 17.30
C ILE A 139 0.53 -10.58 16.71
N GLN A 140 1.50 -10.25 17.57
CA GLN A 140 2.89 -10.09 17.16
C GLN A 140 3.46 -11.38 16.55
N ARG A 141 3.15 -12.55 17.13
CA ARG A 141 3.62 -13.86 16.65
C ARG A 141 3.01 -14.24 15.30
N ILE A 142 1.74 -13.96 15.08
CA ILE A 142 1.09 -14.31 13.81
C ILE A 142 1.46 -13.35 12.71
N PHE A 143 1.57 -12.05 13.00
CA PHE A 143 2.09 -11.15 11.99
C PHE A 143 3.50 -11.55 11.55
N THR A 144 4.40 -11.92 12.49
CA THR A 144 5.73 -12.43 12.12
C THR A 144 5.69 -13.76 11.37
N ARG A 145 4.62 -14.55 11.44
CA ARG A 145 4.50 -15.83 10.72
C ARG A 145 3.91 -15.65 9.32
N VAL A 146 2.90 -14.79 9.18
CA VAL A 146 2.23 -14.51 7.89
C VAL A 146 3.07 -13.58 7.03
N TYR A 147 3.45 -12.41 7.56
CA TYR A 147 4.37 -11.52 6.85
C TYR A 147 5.79 -12.07 6.82
N GLY A 148 6.26 -12.78 7.85
CA GLY A 148 7.62 -13.36 7.81
C GLY A 148 7.78 -14.44 6.74
N SER A 149 6.77 -15.26 6.46
CA SER A 149 6.87 -16.28 5.39
C SER A 149 6.93 -15.64 4.00
N GLN A 150 6.05 -14.69 3.69
CA GLN A 150 6.10 -13.95 2.42
C GLN A 150 7.37 -13.08 2.31
N ASN A 151 7.76 -12.39 3.38
CA ASN A 151 8.97 -11.56 3.39
C ASN A 151 10.24 -12.39 3.23
N ASN A 152 10.31 -13.59 3.82
CA ASN A 152 11.44 -14.50 3.63
C ASN A 152 11.50 -15.00 2.17
N LEU A 153 10.34 -15.27 1.54
CA LEU A 153 10.28 -15.63 0.12
C LEU A 153 10.73 -14.47 -0.78
N ILE A 154 10.25 -13.24 -0.54
CA ILE A 154 10.67 -12.04 -1.29
C ILE A 154 12.17 -11.79 -1.12
N THR A 155 12.68 -11.87 0.12
CA THR A 155 14.09 -11.67 0.43
C THR A 155 14.95 -12.75 -0.22
N GLY A 156 14.58 -14.03 -0.08
CA GLY A 156 15.29 -15.15 -0.69
C GLY A 156 15.29 -15.08 -2.22
N THR A 157 14.16 -14.69 -2.81
CA THR A 157 14.05 -14.50 -4.26
C THR A 157 14.91 -13.34 -4.73
N SER A 158 14.93 -12.22 -3.99
CA SER A 158 15.78 -11.06 -4.30
C SER A 158 17.27 -11.43 -4.27
N ILE A 159 17.71 -12.20 -3.27
CA ILE A 159 19.09 -12.71 -3.19
C ILE A 159 19.40 -13.65 -4.37
N ALA A 160 18.49 -14.58 -4.68
CA ALA A 160 18.65 -15.47 -5.82
C ALA A 160 18.78 -14.70 -7.15
N LEU A 161 18.04 -13.61 -7.33
CA LEU A 161 18.15 -12.76 -8.51
C LEU A 161 19.46 -11.97 -8.57
N ILE A 162 20.01 -11.54 -7.43
CA ILE A 162 21.34 -10.89 -7.40
C ILE A 162 22.42 -11.89 -7.84
N ILE A 163 22.33 -13.14 -7.36
CA ILE A 163 23.25 -14.21 -7.76
C ILE A 163 23.08 -14.50 -9.26
N LEU A 164 21.84 -14.60 -9.75
CA LEU A 164 21.56 -14.78 -11.17
C LEU A 164 22.08 -13.62 -12.01
N ALA A 165 22.00 -12.38 -11.52
CA ALA A 165 22.48 -11.18 -12.23
C ALA A 165 24.00 -11.20 -12.45
N TYR A 166 24.74 -11.81 -11.52
CA TYR A 166 26.18 -11.97 -11.66
C TYR A 166 26.56 -12.86 -12.86
N PHE A 167 25.80 -13.95 -13.10
CA PHE A 167 26.06 -14.89 -14.19
C PHE A 167 25.36 -14.53 -15.49
N GLN A 168 24.11 -14.06 -15.40
CA GLN A 168 23.18 -13.87 -16.51
C GLN A 168 22.31 -12.60 -16.29
N PRO A 169 22.86 -11.39 -16.49
CA PRO A 169 22.17 -10.13 -16.18
C PRO A 169 20.89 -9.92 -16.99
N ASN A 170 20.85 -10.36 -18.25
CA ASN A 170 19.63 -10.23 -19.08
C ASN A 170 18.46 -11.04 -18.53
N TRP A 171 18.71 -12.28 -18.06
CA TRP A 171 17.69 -13.13 -17.47
C TRP A 171 17.27 -12.64 -16.08
N ALA A 172 18.24 -12.25 -15.25
CA ALA A 172 17.96 -11.67 -13.94
C ALA A 172 17.09 -10.41 -14.08
N LEU A 173 17.38 -9.57 -15.06
CA LEU A 173 16.56 -8.41 -15.39
C LEU A 173 15.12 -8.84 -15.68
N ILE A 174 14.88 -9.81 -16.58
CA ILE A 174 13.53 -10.33 -16.88
C ILE A 174 12.79 -10.80 -15.62
N PHE A 175 13.46 -11.49 -14.69
CA PHE A 175 12.82 -11.91 -13.44
C PHE A 175 12.57 -10.76 -12.47
N TYR A 176 13.50 -9.81 -12.37
CA TYR A 176 13.23 -8.53 -11.70
C TYR A 176 12.03 -7.83 -12.34
N LEU A 177 11.80 -8.05 -13.64
CA LEU A 177 10.66 -7.48 -14.33
C LEU A 177 9.33 -8.16 -13.98
N ALA A 178 9.31 -9.49 -13.93
CA ALA A 178 8.08 -10.27 -13.78
C ALA A 178 7.55 -10.29 -12.35
N LEU A 179 8.41 -10.29 -11.33
CA LEU A 179 7.99 -10.52 -9.94
C LEU A 179 7.13 -9.40 -9.34
N PRO A 180 7.46 -8.10 -9.48
CA PRO A 180 6.60 -7.04 -8.97
C PRO A 180 5.20 -7.09 -9.58
N ILE A 181 5.10 -7.43 -10.87
CA ILE A 181 3.84 -7.58 -11.59
C ILE A 181 3.02 -8.73 -11.01
N ILE A 182 3.63 -9.91 -10.87
CA ILE A 182 2.95 -11.09 -10.31
C ILE A 182 2.52 -10.82 -8.86
N SER A 183 3.39 -10.19 -8.08
CA SER A 183 3.09 -9.80 -6.69
C SER A 183 1.91 -8.84 -6.65
N PHE A 184 1.94 -7.79 -7.47
CA PHE A 184 0.88 -6.77 -7.53
C PHE A 184 -0.48 -7.39 -7.90
N LEU A 185 -0.50 -8.32 -8.84
CA LEU A 185 -1.72 -9.04 -9.24
C LEU A 185 -2.21 -10.06 -8.20
N ARG A 186 -1.35 -10.50 -7.27
CA ARG A 186 -1.68 -11.45 -6.19
C ARG A 186 -2.06 -10.77 -4.87
N THR A 187 -2.14 -9.45 -4.83
CA THR A 187 -2.31 -8.68 -3.59
C THR A 187 -3.65 -8.89 -2.86
N ASP A 188 -4.57 -9.70 -3.41
CA ASP A 188 -5.82 -10.11 -2.74
C ASP A 188 -5.59 -10.79 -1.37
N ASP A 189 -4.43 -11.40 -1.14
CA ASP A 189 -4.14 -12.12 0.12
C ASP A 189 -3.90 -11.19 1.35
N GLN A 190 -3.67 -9.88 1.17
CA GLN A 190 -3.43 -8.95 2.29
C GLN A 190 -4.70 -8.39 2.93
N ALA A 191 -5.84 -8.40 2.21
CA ALA A 191 -7.13 -7.96 2.74
C ALA A 191 -7.57 -8.76 3.99
N ASP A 192 -7.12 -10.02 4.07
CA ASP A 192 -7.43 -10.94 5.16
C ASP A 192 -6.82 -10.53 6.51
N LEU A 193 -5.66 -9.86 6.50
CA LEU A 193 -4.94 -9.51 7.73
C LEU A 193 -5.57 -8.34 8.47
N ASP A 194 -5.98 -7.30 7.75
CA ASP A 194 -6.66 -6.15 8.35
C ASP A 194 -7.97 -6.60 9.02
N ASP A 195 -8.67 -7.56 8.41
CA ASP A 195 -9.91 -8.14 8.94
C ASP A 195 -9.66 -8.99 10.20
N ILE A 196 -8.56 -9.74 10.28
CA ILE A 196 -8.18 -10.51 11.50
C ILE A 196 -7.84 -9.58 12.67
N THR A 197 -7.22 -8.44 12.39
CA THR A 197 -6.81 -7.51 13.45
C THR A 197 -7.96 -6.72 14.07
N GLN A 198 -9.14 -6.75 13.44
CA GLN A 198 -10.39 -6.21 13.97
C GLN A 198 -11.15 -7.24 14.83
N LEU A 199 -10.67 -8.49 14.95
CA LEU A 199 -11.27 -9.52 15.82
C LEU A 199 -10.86 -9.33 17.29
N SER A 200 -11.70 -9.76 18.24
CA SER A 200 -11.37 -9.70 19.68
C SER A 200 -10.23 -10.67 20.05
N THR A 201 -9.58 -10.45 21.19
CA THR A 201 -8.44 -11.26 21.66
C THR A 201 -8.73 -12.76 21.76
N THR A 202 -9.97 -13.14 22.09
CA THR A 202 -10.38 -14.55 22.17
C THR A 202 -10.55 -15.15 20.78
N GLU A 203 -11.07 -14.39 19.82
CA GLU A 203 -11.33 -14.81 18.43
C GLU A 203 -10.06 -14.93 17.59
N GLN A 204 -9.09 -14.06 17.83
CA GLN A 204 -7.77 -14.17 17.22
C GLN A 204 -7.11 -15.50 17.61
N SER A 205 -7.17 -15.88 18.91
CA SER A 205 -6.62 -17.15 19.40
C SER A 205 -7.24 -18.39 18.72
N ASP A 206 -8.51 -18.28 18.32
CA ASP A 206 -9.24 -19.32 17.61
C ASP A 206 -8.91 -19.35 16.11
N TYR A 207 -8.72 -18.19 15.47
CA TYR A 207 -8.19 -18.10 14.10
C TYR A 207 -6.80 -18.76 13.99
N PHE A 208 -5.96 -18.60 15.01
CA PHE A 208 -4.62 -19.16 15.04
C PHE A 208 -4.54 -20.67 15.27
N LYS A 209 -5.68 -21.32 15.54
CA LYS A 209 -5.81 -22.79 15.50
C LYS A 209 -5.96 -23.31 14.06
N LEU A 210 -6.23 -22.45 13.09
CA LEU A 210 -6.35 -22.79 11.67
C LEU A 210 -5.01 -22.53 10.95
N SER A 211 -4.44 -23.54 10.30
CA SER A 211 -3.26 -23.36 9.44
C SER A 211 -3.64 -22.61 8.16
N PRO A 212 -2.74 -21.83 7.52
CA PRO A 212 -2.99 -21.21 6.22
C PRO A 212 -3.46 -22.19 5.14
N THR A 213 -3.04 -23.45 5.20
CA THR A 213 -3.51 -24.53 4.32
C THR A 213 -4.95 -24.94 4.57
N ASP A 214 -5.39 -24.93 5.83
CA ASP A 214 -6.76 -25.31 6.19
C ASP A 214 -7.74 -24.24 5.72
N MET A 215 -7.35 -22.97 5.85
CA MET A 215 -8.17 -21.85 5.40
C MET A 215 -8.27 -21.78 3.87
N ARG A 216 -7.20 -22.16 3.14
CA ARG A 216 -7.25 -22.35 1.68
C ARG A 216 -8.20 -23.47 1.27
N THR A 217 -8.18 -24.59 2.00
CA THR A 217 -9.06 -25.74 1.73
C THR A 217 -10.51 -25.37 1.97
N PHE A 218 -10.79 -24.65 3.06
CA PHE A 218 -12.11 -24.12 3.35
C PHE A 218 -12.61 -23.14 2.27
N ARG A 219 -11.78 -22.17 1.86
CA ARG A 219 -12.12 -21.26 0.75
C ARG A 219 -12.43 -22.00 -0.54
N LYS A 220 -11.64 -23.03 -0.85
CA LYS A 220 -11.88 -23.87 -2.02
C LYS A 220 -13.24 -24.56 -1.96
N GLN A 221 -13.60 -25.11 -0.80
CA GLN A 221 -14.94 -25.72 -0.59
C GLN A 221 -16.06 -24.68 -0.71
N GLN A 222 -15.86 -23.47 -0.20
CA GLN A 222 -16.81 -22.38 -0.35
C GLN A 222 -16.99 -21.97 -1.83
N ASP A 223 -15.89 -21.86 -2.57
CA ASP A 223 -15.91 -21.53 -4.00
C ASP A 223 -16.58 -22.63 -4.82
N GLU A 224 -16.38 -23.90 -4.47
CA GLU A 224 -17.08 -25.02 -5.10
C GLU A 224 -18.59 -24.96 -4.87
N ILE A 225 -19.05 -24.71 -3.64
CA ILE A 225 -20.48 -24.51 -3.33
C ILE A 225 -21.02 -23.32 -4.14
N ARG A 226 -20.32 -22.18 -4.12
CA ARG A 226 -20.75 -20.98 -4.86
C ARG A 226 -20.86 -21.25 -6.36
N ASN A 227 -19.85 -21.89 -6.95
CA ASN A 227 -19.81 -22.19 -8.38
C ASN A 227 -20.91 -23.17 -8.79
N LYS A 228 -21.15 -24.22 -7.97
CA LYS A 228 -22.24 -25.18 -8.14
C LYS A 228 -23.59 -24.47 -8.26
N TYR A 229 -23.91 -23.56 -7.34
CA TYR A 229 -25.20 -22.85 -7.35
C TYR A 229 -25.29 -21.71 -8.35
N VAL A 230 -24.16 -21.08 -8.72
CA VAL A 230 -24.12 -20.10 -9.83
C VAL A 230 -24.49 -20.77 -11.15
N GLN A 231 -23.99 -21.99 -11.41
CA GLN A 231 -24.34 -22.75 -12.62
C GLN A 231 -25.82 -23.20 -12.61
N GLN A 232 -26.37 -23.47 -11.44
CA GLN A 232 -27.77 -23.89 -11.27
C GLN A 232 -28.77 -22.73 -11.22
N ARG A 233 -28.34 -21.46 -11.36
CA ARG A 233 -29.22 -20.28 -11.28
C ARG A 233 -30.44 -20.33 -12.21
N LYS A 234 -30.30 -20.95 -13.37
CA LYS A 234 -31.36 -21.02 -14.38
C LYS A 234 -32.28 -22.23 -14.19
N THR A 235 -31.80 -23.28 -13.52
CA THR A 235 -32.49 -24.58 -13.41
C THR A 235 -33.07 -24.82 -12.01
N ASN A 236 -32.54 -24.17 -10.98
CA ASN A 236 -33.01 -24.25 -9.60
C ASN A 236 -33.61 -22.90 -9.16
N PRO A 237 -34.95 -22.77 -9.02
CA PRO A 237 -35.61 -21.56 -8.54
C PRO A 237 -35.20 -21.16 -7.11
N ASN A 238 -34.85 -22.15 -6.28
CA ASN A 238 -34.51 -22.00 -4.87
C ASN A 238 -32.99 -21.99 -4.61
N TRP A 239 -32.17 -21.83 -5.65
CA TRP A 239 -30.70 -21.91 -5.58
C TRP A 239 -30.09 -21.06 -4.46
N LYS A 240 -30.68 -19.90 -4.14
CA LYS A 240 -30.21 -19.03 -3.04
C LYS A 240 -30.37 -19.66 -1.67
N GLN A 241 -31.47 -20.38 -1.45
CA GLN A 241 -31.77 -21.02 -0.18
C GLN A 241 -30.94 -22.29 -0.02
N ASP A 242 -30.85 -23.09 -1.08
CA ASP A 242 -30.08 -24.34 -1.08
C ASP A 242 -28.58 -24.07 -0.88
N MET A 243 -28.04 -23.05 -1.55
CA MET A 243 -26.67 -22.57 -1.32
C MET A 243 -26.45 -22.15 0.13
N ARG A 244 -27.44 -21.48 0.73
CA ARG A 244 -27.34 -21.00 2.12
C ARG A 244 -27.34 -22.17 3.11
N ASN A 245 -28.14 -23.19 2.85
CA ASN A 245 -28.20 -24.41 3.65
C ASN A 245 -26.87 -25.17 3.56
N GLU A 246 -26.37 -25.43 2.35
CA GLU A 246 -25.11 -26.17 2.14
C GLU A 246 -23.89 -25.42 2.69
N MET A 247 -23.86 -24.07 2.56
CA MET A 247 -22.86 -23.24 3.24
C MET A 247 -22.97 -23.35 4.77
N GLY A 248 -24.19 -23.37 5.31
CA GLY A 248 -24.44 -23.52 6.73
C GLY A 248 -23.99 -24.87 7.28
N ASP A 249 -24.09 -25.94 6.50
CA ASP A 249 -23.65 -27.28 6.88
C ASP A 249 -22.12 -27.42 6.81
N LEU A 250 -21.47 -26.82 5.80
CA LEU A 250 -20.00 -26.69 5.78
C LEU A 250 -19.48 -25.99 7.05
N LEU A 251 -20.18 -24.94 7.49
CA LEU A 251 -19.88 -24.22 8.72
C LEU A 251 -20.28 -24.98 10.01
N LYS A 252 -20.99 -26.11 9.92
CA LYS A 252 -21.27 -26.99 11.08
C LYS A 252 -20.26 -28.11 11.18
N ASP A 253 -19.92 -28.72 10.06
CA ASP A 253 -19.07 -29.91 10.04
C ASP A 253 -17.62 -29.61 10.40
N GLY A 254 -17.20 -28.34 10.21
CA GLY A 254 -15.85 -27.89 10.48
C GLY A 254 -14.87 -28.33 9.39
N ILE A 255 -13.58 -28.17 9.64
CA ILE A 255 -12.53 -28.56 8.68
C ILE A 255 -11.65 -29.63 9.34
N THR A 256 -11.37 -30.70 8.61
CA THR A 256 -10.32 -31.66 8.99
C THR A 256 -9.01 -31.18 8.39
N THR A 257 -8.02 -30.87 9.23
CA THR A 257 -6.70 -30.40 8.79
C THR A 257 -5.92 -31.51 8.09
N ALA A 258 -4.88 -31.12 7.33
CA ALA A 258 -3.96 -32.06 6.69
C ALA A 258 -3.29 -33.03 7.69
N ASP A 259 -3.15 -32.60 8.96
CA ASP A 259 -2.59 -33.39 10.06
C ASP A 259 -3.65 -34.27 10.77
N GLY A 260 -4.89 -34.29 10.25
CA GLY A 260 -5.99 -35.10 10.77
C GLY A 260 -6.72 -34.50 11.99
N GLN A 261 -6.42 -33.26 12.39
CA GLN A 261 -7.15 -32.59 13.46
C GLN A 261 -8.47 -32.02 12.94
N LYS A 262 -9.58 -32.32 13.62
CA LYS A 262 -10.89 -31.75 13.29
C LYS A 262 -11.07 -30.43 14.02
N ILE A 263 -11.16 -29.33 13.28
CA ILE A 263 -11.46 -28.00 13.79
C ILE A 263 -12.97 -27.84 13.83
N ASP A 264 -13.49 -27.39 14.98
CA ASP A 264 -14.93 -27.21 15.20
C ASP A 264 -15.53 -26.19 14.22
N GLY A 265 -16.68 -26.54 13.63
CA GLY A 265 -17.42 -25.67 12.73
C GLY A 265 -17.90 -24.40 13.42
N SER A 266 -18.12 -24.41 14.73
CA SER A 266 -18.52 -23.20 15.47
C SER A 266 -17.47 -22.09 15.37
N THR A 267 -16.18 -22.44 15.40
CA THR A 267 -15.06 -21.51 15.24
C THR A 267 -15.06 -20.88 13.85
N ILE A 268 -15.25 -21.70 12.82
CA ILE A 268 -15.25 -21.26 11.41
C ILE A 268 -16.51 -20.45 11.08
N ARG A 269 -17.66 -20.80 11.67
CA ARG A 269 -18.93 -20.05 11.54
C ARG A 269 -18.86 -18.67 12.16
N ASN A 270 -18.33 -18.58 13.38
CA ASN A 270 -18.16 -17.30 14.06
C ASN A 270 -17.23 -16.38 13.28
N PHE A 271 -16.16 -16.93 12.71
CA PHE A 271 -15.27 -16.21 11.79
C PHE A 271 -16.01 -15.76 10.52
N TYR A 272 -16.68 -16.67 9.81
CA TYR A 272 -17.40 -16.39 8.55
C TYR A 272 -18.46 -15.30 8.71
N ASN A 273 -19.30 -15.42 9.74
CA ASN A 273 -20.39 -14.47 9.97
C ASN A 273 -19.86 -13.07 10.28
N ARG A 274 -18.79 -12.94 11.07
CA ARG A 274 -18.19 -11.64 11.39
C ARG A 274 -17.40 -11.04 10.24
N PHE A 275 -16.70 -11.86 9.46
CA PHE A 275 -15.97 -11.40 8.27
C PHE A 275 -16.92 -10.71 7.29
N HIS A 276 -18.07 -11.32 7.02
CA HIS A 276 -19.10 -10.71 6.18
C HIS A 276 -19.71 -9.45 6.81
N GLN A 277 -19.94 -9.46 8.12
CA GLN A 277 -20.48 -8.32 8.84
C GLN A 277 -19.54 -7.11 8.82
N GLN A 278 -18.23 -7.31 9.04
CA GLN A 278 -17.22 -6.25 8.97
C GLN A 278 -17.03 -5.70 7.56
N GLN A 279 -17.08 -6.55 6.52
CA GLN A 279 -17.03 -6.04 5.15
C GLN A 279 -18.22 -5.14 4.82
N ASP A 280 -19.40 -5.45 5.34
CA ASP A 280 -20.59 -4.62 5.14
C ASP A 280 -20.53 -3.32 5.96
N GLU A 281 -19.99 -3.36 7.18
CA GLU A 281 -19.70 -2.16 7.98
C GLU A 281 -18.63 -1.27 7.32
N ARG A 282 -17.55 -1.85 6.76
CA ARG A 282 -16.51 -1.13 6.02
C ARG A 282 -17.08 -0.44 4.78
N LYS A 283 -17.96 -1.12 4.03
CA LYS A 283 -18.67 -0.51 2.89
C LYS A 283 -19.53 0.66 3.33
N GLN A 284 -20.27 0.52 4.43
CA GLN A 284 -21.09 1.60 4.98
C GLN A 284 -20.24 2.77 5.48
N ASN A 285 -19.19 2.53 6.26
CA ASN A 285 -18.29 3.57 6.77
C ASN A 285 -17.52 4.28 5.66
N ASN A 286 -17.01 3.55 4.65
CA ASN A 286 -16.40 4.18 3.49
C ASN A 286 -17.42 5.02 2.74
N HIS A 287 -18.63 4.53 2.52
CA HIS A 287 -19.69 5.30 1.87
C HIS A 287 -20.02 6.59 2.65
N GLN A 288 -20.12 6.50 3.98
CA GLN A 288 -20.33 7.64 4.86
C GLN A 288 -19.16 8.64 4.79
N ARG A 289 -17.92 8.16 4.85
CA ARG A 289 -16.70 8.97 4.77
C ARG A 289 -16.57 9.67 3.41
N TRP A 290 -16.96 9.02 2.32
CA TRP A 290 -17.04 9.65 0.99
C TRP A 290 -18.10 10.76 0.95
N GLN A 291 -19.25 10.55 1.59
CA GLN A 291 -20.31 11.58 1.71
C GLN A 291 -19.83 12.77 2.55
N ASP A 292 -19.19 12.53 3.70
CA ASP A 292 -18.64 13.59 4.56
C ASP A 292 -17.55 14.38 3.85
N HIS A 293 -16.66 13.70 3.11
CA HIS A 293 -15.60 14.36 2.34
C HIS A 293 -16.17 15.19 1.19
N THR A 294 -17.17 14.68 0.46
CA THR A 294 -17.84 15.46 -0.59
C THR A 294 -18.58 16.66 -0.01
N GLN A 295 -19.25 16.53 1.13
CA GLN A 295 -19.86 17.67 1.82
C GLN A 295 -18.83 18.69 2.31
N TYR A 296 -17.69 18.24 2.85
CA TYR A 296 -16.61 19.12 3.26
C TYR A 296 -16.06 19.93 2.09
N VAL A 297 -15.80 19.29 0.94
CA VAL A 297 -15.31 19.93 -0.29
C VAL A 297 -16.35 20.89 -0.87
N GLN A 298 -17.64 20.53 -0.84
CA GLN A 298 -18.73 21.42 -1.23
C GLN A 298 -18.83 22.63 -0.32
N ASN A 299 -18.76 22.46 1.00
CA ASN A 299 -18.82 23.57 1.95
C ASN A 299 -17.60 24.49 1.86
N THR A 300 -16.39 23.94 1.68
CA THR A 300 -15.18 24.76 1.49
C THR A 300 -15.20 25.50 0.15
N SER A 301 -15.70 24.90 -0.93
CA SER A 301 -15.86 25.60 -2.21
C SER A 301 -16.97 26.67 -2.16
N HIS A 302 -18.05 26.43 -1.42
CA HIS A 302 -19.14 27.39 -1.22
C HIS A 302 -18.70 28.58 -0.34
N ASN A 303 -17.95 28.35 0.73
CA ASN A 303 -17.37 29.42 1.54
C ASN A 303 -16.33 30.22 0.76
N ARG A 304 -15.47 29.56 -0.01
CA ARG A 304 -14.48 30.26 -0.85
C ARG A 304 -15.14 31.13 -1.93
N ARG A 305 -16.30 30.73 -2.47
CA ARG A 305 -17.12 31.58 -3.37
C ARG A 305 -17.77 32.76 -2.65
N LYS A 306 -18.23 32.59 -1.40
CA LYS A 306 -18.75 33.70 -0.60
C LYS A 306 -17.66 34.74 -0.28
N ASP A 307 -16.45 34.29 0.06
CA ASP A 307 -15.31 35.16 0.38
C ASP A 307 -14.79 35.95 -0.84
N ILE A 308 -15.01 35.42 -2.06
CA ILE A 308 -14.72 36.12 -3.31
C ILE A 308 -15.80 37.19 -3.59
N ASN A 309 -17.08 36.90 -3.33
CA ASN A 309 -18.18 37.84 -3.52
C ASN A 309 -18.26 38.95 -2.45
N THR A 310 -17.67 38.76 -1.26
CA THR A 310 -17.63 39.80 -0.21
C THR A 310 -16.43 40.74 -0.31
N ASN A 311 -15.48 40.48 -1.22
CA ASN A 311 -14.28 41.30 -1.41
C ASN A 311 -14.34 42.27 -2.61
N GLU A 312 -15.52 42.54 -3.17
CA GLU A 312 -15.68 43.63 -4.13
C GLU A 312 -15.67 45.02 -3.45
N ARG A 313 -14.46 45.59 -3.37
CA ARG A 313 -14.02 47.01 -3.34
C ARG A 313 -14.61 47.97 -2.27
N PRO A 314 -13.76 48.58 -1.41
CA PRO A 314 -14.07 49.86 -0.81
C PRO A 314 -13.93 50.99 -1.84
N ASN A 315 -14.99 51.79 -1.92
CA ASN A 315 -15.20 52.96 -2.75
C ASN A 315 -14.04 53.98 -2.65
N ARG A 316 -13.34 54.26 -3.76
CA ARG A 316 -12.37 55.36 -3.87
C ARG A 316 -13.06 56.58 -4.49
N THR A 317 -13.56 57.50 -3.66
CA THR A 317 -13.77 58.90 -4.07
C THR A 317 -13.67 59.86 -2.88
N SER A 318 -12.73 60.81 -3.02
CA SER A 318 -12.72 62.20 -2.53
C SER A 318 -12.95 62.48 -1.04
N ASN A 319 -11.91 62.99 -0.34
CA ASN A 319 -11.92 64.40 0.04
C ASN A 319 -10.58 64.93 0.56
N ASN A 320 -10.44 66.23 0.34
CA ASN A 320 -9.29 67.11 0.33
C ASN A 320 -8.97 67.68 1.73
N ALA A 321 -7.79 68.30 1.85
CA ALA A 321 -7.36 69.30 2.84
C ALA A 321 -6.99 68.85 4.27
N ASN A 322 -5.69 68.90 4.63
CA ASN A 322 -5.13 70.07 5.34
C ASN A 322 -3.62 69.96 5.66
N HIS A 323 -2.98 71.12 5.60
CA HIS A 323 -1.60 71.50 5.93
C HIS A 323 -1.02 71.02 7.28
N LYS A 324 0.30 70.73 7.30
CA LYS A 324 1.41 71.53 7.94
C LYS A 324 2.68 70.63 8.01
N VAL A 325 3.72 70.87 7.21
CA VAL A 325 4.95 71.61 7.57
C VAL A 325 5.36 71.48 9.04
N GLU A 326 6.38 70.68 9.33
CA GLU A 326 7.52 71.15 10.13
C GLU A 326 8.77 70.25 10.01
N ASN A 327 9.90 70.94 10.10
CA ASN A 327 11.27 70.57 9.77
C ASN A 327 12.00 70.03 11.02
N THR A 328 13.26 69.57 10.82
CA THR A 328 14.31 69.26 11.84
C THR A 328 14.19 67.90 12.53
N LYS A 329 15.24 67.14 12.83
CA LYS A 329 16.69 67.40 12.89
C LYS A 329 17.41 66.04 12.87
N LYS A 330 18.51 65.93 12.12
CA LYS A 330 19.60 64.97 12.42
C LYS A 330 20.23 65.38 13.76
N GLU A 331 20.50 64.44 14.66
CA GLU A 331 21.79 64.33 15.38
C GLU A 331 21.85 63.15 16.37
N ASN A 332 22.80 62.26 16.09
CA ASN A 332 23.88 61.81 16.97
C ASN A 332 23.63 61.00 18.26
N ARG A 333 24.54 60.02 18.40
CA ARG A 333 24.98 59.20 19.55
C ARG A 333 24.18 57.91 19.77
N LYS A 334 24.79 56.74 19.85
CA LYS A 334 26.21 56.37 19.95
C LYS A 334 26.35 54.89 19.56
#